data_AF-A0A6P5SJZ9-F1
#
_entry.id   AF-A0A6P5SJZ9-F1
#
_cell.length_a   1.000
_cell.length_b   1.000
_cell.length_c   1.000
_cell.angle_alpha   90.00
_cell.angle_beta   90.00
_cell.angle_gamma   90.00
#
_symmetry.space_group_name_H-M   'P 1'
#
loop_
_entity.id
_entity.type
_entity.pdbx_description
1 polymer ?
#
loop_
_entity_poly.entity_id
_entity_poly.type
_entity_poly.pdbx_seq_one_letter_code
_entity_poly.pdbx_strand_id
1 'polypeptide(L)'
;MVMVVHAKDDAYLDAVIPKRIQLFESIQAQQHAARQSLPSDTIKITLPDGKVKEGKKWITSPFDIASEISKSLASKALISEVNGVLWDINRPLEGDAELKLFTLDSFDDNVDVRHTFWHSSAHILGQALEVEYGCKLCIGPCARIDTKGFYYDAFYGDLGLNDEHFKQIESWAEKAVEGKQPFERIEVSKEQALEMFYDNEFKVEIINGLPTDKPITVYRCGPLVDLCRGPHIPNTSFVKAFTCLKTCVVSVL
;
A
#
# COMPACT_ATOMS: atom_id res chain seq x y z
N MET A 1 -18.65 34.60 5.37
CA MET A 1 -17.80 33.59 6.04
C MET A 1 -16.48 33.60 5.30
N VAL A 2 -15.41 34.10 5.91
CA VAL A 2 -14.09 34.14 5.26
C VAL A 2 -13.65 32.69 5.08
N MET A 3 -13.49 32.23 3.84
CA MET A 3 -12.88 30.93 3.58
C MET A 3 -11.48 30.98 4.17
N VAL A 4 -11.26 30.26 5.27
CA VAL A 4 -9.91 30.04 5.77
C VAL A 4 -9.22 29.19 4.72
N VAL A 5 -8.40 29.84 3.89
CA VAL A 5 -7.44 29.14 3.04
C VAL A 5 -6.50 28.44 4.02
N HIS A 6 -6.69 27.15 4.23
CA HIS A 6 -5.72 26.38 4.98
C HIS A 6 -4.45 26.33 4.13
N ALA A 7 -3.44 27.07 4.56
CA ALA A 7 -2.15 27.05 3.89
C ALA A 7 -1.58 25.64 4.07
N LYS A 8 -1.27 24.99 2.95
CA LYS A 8 -0.54 23.74 2.91
C LYS A 8 0.70 23.83 3.81
N ASP A 9 0.90 22.85 4.69
CA ASP A 9 2.09 22.79 5.55
C ASP A 9 3.30 22.30 4.75
N ASP A 10 3.84 23.17 3.90
CA ASP A 10 5.01 22.88 3.07
C ASP A 10 6.25 22.55 3.93
N ALA A 11 6.38 23.17 5.11
CA ALA A 11 7.49 22.90 6.01
C ALA A 11 7.45 21.47 6.57
N TYR A 12 6.27 20.97 6.95
CA TYR A 12 6.08 19.57 7.31
C TYR A 12 6.44 18.66 6.12
N LEU A 13 5.93 18.94 4.93
CA LEU A 13 6.15 18.08 3.76
C LEU A 13 7.62 18.00 3.34
N ASP A 14 8.31 19.14 3.30
CA ASP A 14 9.73 19.24 2.93
C ASP A 14 10.63 18.52 3.94
N ALA A 15 10.24 18.45 5.21
CA ALA A 15 10.99 17.75 6.23
C ALA A 15 10.68 16.24 6.27
N VAL A 16 9.40 15.88 6.19
CA VAL A 16 8.91 14.54 6.54
C VAL A 16 8.96 13.58 5.36
N ILE A 17 8.48 13.99 4.17
CA ILE A 17 8.43 13.09 3.01
C ILE A 17 9.83 12.61 2.61
N PRO A 18 10.83 13.49 2.42
CA PRO A 18 12.18 13.04 2.06
C PRO A 18 12.82 12.14 3.11
N LYS A 19 12.63 12.44 4.40
CA LYS A 19 13.15 11.61 5.50
C LYS A 19 12.54 10.21 5.48
N ARG A 20 11.20 10.09 5.38
CA ARG A 20 10.53 8.79 5.36
C ARG A 20 10.95 7.96 4.15
N ILE A 21 11.05 8.58 2.97
CA ILE A 21 11.55 7.92 1.75
C ILE A 21 12.98 7.43 1.93
N GLN A 22 13.88 8.27 2.44
CA GLN A 22 15.27 7.91 2.64
C GLN A 22 15.43 6.71 3.59
N LEU A 23 14.69 6.72 4.70
CA LEU A 23 14.66 5.59 5.64
C LEU A 23 14.11 4.33 4.99
N PHE A 24 13.00 4.45 4.24
CA PHE A 24 12.39 3.35 3.52
C PHE A 24 13.37 2.72 2.52
N GLU A 25 13.97 3.52 1.64
CA GLU A 25 14.90 3.07 0.60
C GLU A 25 16.16 2.45 1.21
N SER A 26 16.68 3.02 2.31
CA SER A 26 17.82 2.44 3.04
C SER A 26 17.52 1.05 3.58
N ILE A 27 16.37 0.89 4.26
CA ILE A 27 15.95 -0.40 4.82
C ILE A 27 15.66 -1.41 3.70
N GLN A 28 14.97 -0.98 2.65
CA GLN A 28 14.65 -1.81 1.49
C GLN A 28 15.94 -2.34 0.82
N ALA A 29 16.94 -1.48 0.63
CA ALA A 29 18.23 -1.85 0.06
C ALA A 29 18.96 -2.88 0.94
N GLN A 30 18.97 -2.69 2.26
CA GLN A 30 19.56 -3.65 3.21
C GLN A 30 18.86 -5.00 3.15
N GLN A 31 17.53 -5.03 3.14
CA GLN A 31 16.75 -6.27 3.03
C GLN A 31 16.95 -6.97 1.69
N HIS A 32 17.01 -6.22 0.60
CA HIS A 32 17.28 -6.78 -0.71
C HIS A 32 18.68 -7.41 -0.77
N ALA A 33 19.71 -6.73 -0.27
CA ALA A 33 21.05 -7.28 -0.18
C ALA A 33 21.11 -8.54 0.71
N ALA A 34 20.43 -8.52 1.86
CA ALA A 34 20.32 -9.68 2.73
C ALA A 34 19.64 -10.86 2.01
N ARG A 35 18.53 -10.64 1.31
CA ARG A 35 17.85 -11.68 0.52
C ARG A 35 18.72 -12.24 -0.60
N GLN A 36 19.46 -11.39 -1.30
CA GLN A 36 20.38 -11.83 -2.36
C GLN A 36 21.52 -12.72 -1.84
N SER A 37 21.86 -12.61 -0.56
CA SER A 37 22.86 -13.47 0.08
C SER A 37 22.32 -14.84 0.51
N LEU A 38 20.99 -15.03 0.49
CA LEU A 38 20.35 -16.30 0.86
C LEU A 38 20.49 -17.33 -0.26
N PRO A 39 20.51 -18.64 0.08
CA PRO A 39 20.43 -19.71 -0.92
C PRO A 39 19.18 -19.57 -1.80
N SER A 40 19.36 -19.68 -3.11
CA SER A 40 18.30 -19.57 -4.12
C SER A 40 17.92 -20.94 -4.69
N ASP A 41 17.70 -21.89 -3.78
CA ASP A 41 17.35 -23.28 -4.11
C ASP A 41 16.14 -23.35 -5.04
N THR A 42 16.11 -24.38 -5.88
CA THR A 42 14.95 -24.65 -6.74
C THR A 42 13.74 -24.97 -5.87
N ILE A 43 12.63 -24.30 -6.15
CA ILE A 43 11.33 -24.49 -5.49
C ILE A 43 10.28 -24.93 -6.50
N LYS A 44 9.26 -25.65 -6.02
CA LYS A 44 8.11 -26.09 -6.81
C LYS A 44 6.90 -25.22 -6.51
N ILE A 45 6.32 -24.67 -7.57
CA ILE A 45 5.10 -23.86 -7.52
C ILE A 45 3.96 -24.65 -8.15
N THR A 46 3.01 -25.09 -7.35
CA THR A 46 1.81 -25.83 -7.79
C THR A 46 0.69 -24.86 -8.11
N LEU A 47 0.16 -24.94 -9.33
CA LEU A 47 -0.96 -24.13 -9.82
C LEU A 47 -2.31 -24.84 -9.59
N PRO A 48 -3.46 -24.13 -9.68
CA PRO A 48 -4.77 -24.71 -9.38
C PRO A 48 -5.21 -25.82 -10.35
N ASP A 49 -4.64 -25.86 -11.55
CA ASP A 49 -4.86 -26.91 -12.55
C ASP A 49 -3.98 -28.14 -12.33
N GLY A 50 -3.22 -28.18 -11.22
CA GLY A 50 -2.28 -29.24 -10.87
C GLY A 50 -0.94 -29.18 -11.59
N LYS A 51 -0.72 -28.20 -12.49
CA LYS A 51 0.59 -28.02 -13.12
C LYS A 51 1.60 -27.53 -12.09
N VAL A 52 2.83 -27.99 -12.22
CA VAL A 52 3.95 -27.56 -11.40
C VAL A 52 4.91 -26.73 -12.26
N LYS A 53 5.28 -25.57 -11.74
CA LYS A 53 6.31 -24.69 -12.28
C LYS A 53 7.53 -24.72 -11.36
N GLU A 54 8.72 -24.57 -11.95
CA GLU A 54 9.95 -24.43 -11.18
C GLU A 54 10.27 -22.95 -11.00
N GLY A 55 10.76 -22.60 -9.82
CA GLY A 55 11.24 -21.26 -9.52
C GLY A 55 12.50 -21.32 -8.65
N LYS A 56 13.02 -20.15 -8.32
CA LYS A 56 14.15 -19.99 -7.39
C LYS A 56 13.68 -19.28 -6.13
N LYS A 57 13.98 -19.88 -4.98
CA LYS A 57 13.69 -19.31 -3.66
C LYS A 57 14.28 -17.90 -3.55
N TRP A 58 13.52 -16.98 -2.95
CA TRP A 58 13.86 -15.56 -2.76
C TRP A 58 14.07 -14.73 -4.05
N ILE A 59 13.89 -15.32 -5.22
CA ILE A 59 14.05 -14.66 -6.53
C ILE A 59 12.73 -14.64 -7.29
N THR A 60 12.13 -15.81 -7.52
CA THR A 60 10.90 -15.95 -8.29
C THR A 60 9.71 -15.41 -7.50
N SER A 61 8.93 -14.53 -8.12
CA SER A 61 7.68 -13.98 -7.61
C SER A 61 6.46 -14.58 -8.30
N PRO A 62 5.25 -14.43 -7.72
CA PRO A 62 3.99 -14.74 -8.42
C PRO A 62 3.85 -14.07 -9.79
N PHE A 63 4.38 -12.85 -9.96
CA PHE A 63 4.38 -12.12 -11.23
C PHE A 63 5.20 -12.83 -12.30
N ASP A 64 6.36 -13.39 -11.93
CA ASP A 64 7.20 -14.16 -12.85
C ASP A 64 6.46 -15.41 -13.34
N ILE A 65 5.81 -16.13 -12.42
CA ILE A 65 4.98 -17.30 -12.77
C ILE A 65 3.81 -16.91 -13.67
N ALA A 66 3.13 -15.78 -13.38
CA ALA A 66 2.06 -15.26 -14.24
C ALA A 66 2.58 -14.95 -15.66
N SER A 67 3.78 -14.37 -15.76
CA SER A 67 4.44 -14.01 -17.02
C SER A 67 4.83 -15.23 -17.84
N GLU A 68 5.26 -16.31 -17.19
CA GLU A 68 5.51 -17.59 -17.84
C GLU A 68 4.24 -18.28 -18.36
N ILE A 69 3.10 -18.09 -17.70
CA ILE A 69 1.82 -18.64 -18.17
C ILE A 69 1.36 -17.85 -19.40
N SER A 70 1.26 -16.53 -19.29
CA SER A 70 1.04 -15.65 -20.45
C SER A 70 1.24 -14.17 -20.09
N LYS A 71 1.64 -13.37 -21.08
CA LYS A 71 1.71 -11.90 -20.94
C LYS A 71 0.36 -11.26 -20.56
N SER A 72 -0.75 -11.84 -21.02
CA SER A 72 -2.11 -11.36 -20.73
C SER A 72 -2.49 -11.60 -19.28
N LEU A 73 -2.11 -12.75 -18.71
CA LEU A 73 -2.33 -13.02 -17.29
C LEU A 73 -1.49 -12.09 -16.41
N ALA A 74 -0.20 -11.93 -16.73
CA ALA A 74 0.69 -11.05 -15.98
C ALA A 74 0.22 -9.59 -15.94
N SER A 75 -0.30 -9.06 -17.06
CA SER A 75 -0.78 -7.68 -17.11
C SER A 75 -2.08 -7.46 -16.34
N LYS A 76 -2.86 -8.52 -16.09
CA LYS A 76 -4.12 -8.48 -15.34
C LYS A 76 -4.00 -8.93 -13.89
N ALA A 77 -2.89 -9.57 -13.52
CA ALA A 77 -2.65 -10.10 -12.18
C ALA A 77 -2.61 -8.95 -11.18
N LEU A 78 -3.44 -9.04 -10.13
CA LEU A 78 -3.67 -7.99 -9.15
C LEU A 78 -3.07 -8.37 -7.79
N ILE A 79 -3.38 -9.59 -7.33
CA ILE A 79 -2.82 -10.19 -6.12
C ILE A 79 -2.65 -11.69 -6.32
N SER A 80 -1.93 -12.32 -5.39
CA SER A 80 -1.80 -13.77 -5.32
C SER A 80 -2.18 -14.31 -3.95
N GLU A 81 -2.43 -15.61 -3.86
CA GLU A 81 -2.45 -16.37 -2.62
C GLU A 81 -1.35 -17.42 -2.71
N VAL A 82 -0.51 -17.47 -1.69
CA VAL A 82 0.61 -18.40 -1.54
C VAL A 82 0.38 -19.21 -0.27
N ASN A 83 0.20 -20.53 -0.42
CA ASN A 83 -0.06 -21.43 0.71
C ASN A 83 -1.24 -20.98 1.60
N GLY A 84 -2.31 -20.48 0.99
CA GLY A 84 -3.51 -20.00 1.71
C GLY A 84 -3.40 -18.59 2.30
N VAL A 85 -2.31 -17.87 2.05
CA VAL A 85 -2.09 -16.49 2.54
C VAL A 85 -2.01 -15.51 1.38
N LEU A 86 -2.72 -14.39 1.46
CA LEU A 86 -2.64 -13.33 0.46
C LEU A 86 -1.22 -12.74 0.37
N TRP A 87 -0.79 -12.47 -0.85
CA TRP A 87 0.61 -12.19 -1.18
C TRP A 87 0.73 -11.19 -2.33
N ASP A 88 1.58 -10.18 -2.17
CA ASP A 88 1.85 -9.20 -3.23
C ASP A 88 2.44 -9.89 -4.45
N ILE A 89 1.99 -9.50 -5.65
CA ILE A 89 2.37 -10.20 -6.88
C ILE A 89 3.89 -10.17 -7.14
N ASN A 90 4.57 -9.12 -6.67
CA ASN A 90 6.01 -8.92 -6.84
C ASN A 90 6.84 -9.41 -5.64
N ARG A 91 6.21 -9.95 -4.57
CA ARG A 91 6.95 -10.45 -3.41
C ARG A 91 7.55 -11.82 -3.74
N PRO A 92 8.88 -12.02 -3.61
CA PRO A 92 9.51 -13.31 -3.90
C PRO A 92 9.00 -14.45 -3.04
N LEU A 93 8.92 -15.65 -3.61
CA LEU A 93 8.50 -16.87 -2.93
C LEU A 93 9.61 -17.41 -2.02
N GLU A 94 9.23 -17.87 -0.83
CA GLU A 94 10.18 -18.26 0.24
C GLU A 94 10.44 -19.77 0.30
N GLY A 95 9.78 -20.55 -0.57
CA GLY A 95 9.84 -22.00 -0.59
C GLY A 95 8.87 -22.59 -1.61
N ASP A 96 8.66 -23.90 -1.52
CA ASP A 96 7.59 -24.57 -2.26
C ASP A 96 6.24 -23.94 -1.92
N ALA A 97 5.40 -23.77 -2.94
CA ALA A 97 4.20 -22.96 -2.85
C ALA A 97 3.04 -23.53 -3.66
N GLU A 98 1.86 -23.54 -3.07
CA GLU A 98 0.59 -23.54 -3.79
C GLU A 98 0.26 -22.10 -4.16
N LEU A 99 0.19 -21.79 -5.45
CA LEU A 99 -0.01 -20.44 -5.96
C LEU A 99 -1.36 -20.31 -6.66
N LYS A 100 -2.17 -19.35 -6.19
CA LYS A 100 -3.34 -18.85 -6.92
C LYS A 100 -3.10 -17.42 -7.33
N LEU A 101 -3.48 -17.10 -8.57
CA LEU A 101 -3.39 -15.75 -9.13
C LEU A 101 -4.80 -15.20 -9.28
N PHE A 102 -5.01 -13.98 -8.79
CA PHE A 102 -6.29 -13.29 -8.96
C PHE A 102 -6.08 -12.06 -9.84
N THR A 103 -7.06 -11.83 -10.72
CA THR A 103 -7.09 -10.68 -11.61
C THR A 103 -8.22 -9.73 -11.20
N LEU A 104 -8.22 -8.52 -11.77
CA LEU A 104 -9.33 -7.59 -11.58
C LEU A 104 -10.68 -8.16 -12.07
N ASP A 105 -10.66 -9.10 -13.01
CA ASP A 105 -11.87 -9.77 -13.51
C ASP A 105 -12.62 -10.53 -12.39
N SER A 106 -11.95 -10.87 -11.28
CA SER A 106 -12.54 -11.54 -10.11
C SER A 106 -13.05 -10.57 -9.03
N PHE A 107 -13.08 -9.26 -9.29
CA PHE A 107 -13.40 -8.24 -8.28
C PHE A 107 -14.78 -8.41 -7.62
N ASP A 108 -15.80 -8.75 -8.41
CA ASP A 108 -17.17 -8.90 -7.88
C ASP A 108 -17.30 -10.19 -7.06
N ASP A 109 -16.66 -11.27 -7.52
CA ASP A 109 -16.80 -12.61 -6.96
C ASP A 109 -15.81 -12.93 -5.83
N ASN A 110 -14.72 -12.16 -5.70
CA ASN A 110 -13.66 -12.40 -4.71
C ASN A 110 -13.50 -11.20 -3.76
N VAL A 111 -13.84 -11.44 -2.49
CA VAL A 111 -13.77 -10.42 -1.43
C VAL A 111 -12.35 -9.93 -1.18
N ASP A 112 -11.33 -10.77 -1.29
CA ASP A 112 -9.94 -10.42 -1.04
C ASP A 112 -9.38 -9.52 -2.15
N VAL A 113 -9.78 -9.78 -3.40
CA VAL A 113 -9.47 -8.91 -4.55
C VAL A 113 -10.08 -7.54 -4.33
N ARG A 114 -11.38 -7.49 -3.99
CA ARG A 114 -12.08 -6.23 -3.75
C ARG A 114 -11.50 -5.46 -2.58
N HIS A 115 -11.20 -6.13 -1.47
CA HIS A 115 -10.59 -5.51 -0.31
C HIS A 115 -9.20 -4.98 -0.61
N THR A 116 -8.35 -5.73 -1.32
CA THR A 116 -7.01 -5.26 -1.70
C THR A 116 -7.05 -4.07 -2.65
N PHE A 117 -8.00 -4.07 -3.59
CA PHE A 117 -8.22 -2.93 -4.49
C PHE A 117 -8.64 -1.68 -3.70
N TRP A 118 -9.62 -1.80 -2.80
CA TRP A 118 -10.02 -0.69 -1.92
C TRP A 118 -8.93 -0.26 -0.94
N HIS A 119 -8.12 -1.19 -0.48
CA HIS A 119 -6.96 -0.89 0.34
C HIS A 119 -6.00 0.02 -0.41
N SER A 120 -5.63 -0.39 -1.62
CA SER A 120 -4.73 0.36 -2.48
C SER A 120 -5.30 1.73 -2.87
N SER A 121 -6.60 1.80 -3.19
CA SER A 121 -7.27 3.07 -3.50
C SER A 121 -7.23 4.06 -2.34
N ALA A 122 -7.35 3.61 -1.09
CA ALA A 122 -7.23 4.57 0.00
C ALA A 122 -5.78 4.98 0.28
N HIS A 123 -4.76 4.18 -0.03
CA HIS A 123 -3.39 4.70 -0.01
C HIS A 123 -3.22 5.82 -1.04
N ILE A 124 -3.84 5.73 -2.22
CA ILE A 124 -3.88 6.83 -3.18
C ILE A 124 -4.59 8.06 -2.57
N LEU A 125 -5.70 7.87 -1.84
CA LEU A 125 -6.37 8.93 -1.09
C LEU A 125 -5.46 9.56 -0.04
N GLY A 126 -4.79 8.75 0.78
CA GLY A 126 -3.89 9.21 1.84
C GLY A 126 -2.72 10.01 1.27
N GLN A 127 -2.14 9.55 0.16
CA GLN A 127 -1.12 10.30 -0.57
C GLN A 127 -1.64 11.67 -1.03
N ALA A 128 -2.82 11.70 -1.64
CA ALA A 128 -3.43 12.94 -2.12
C ALA A 128 -3.70 13.93 -0.98
N LEU A 129 -4.22 13.44 0.15
CA LEU A 129 -4.47 14.24 1.35
C LEU A 129 -3.17 14.80 1.94
N GLU A 130 -2.16 13.94 2.15
CA GLU A 130 -0.88 14.36 2.74
C GLU A 130 -0.18 15.38 1.84
N VAL A 131 -0.08 15.12 0.54
CA VAL A 131 0.65 16.00 -0.40
C VAL A 131 -0.09 17.32 -0.66
N GLU A 132 -1.43 17.33 -0.69
CA GLU A 132 -2.18 18.56 -0.93
C GLU A 132 -2.27 19.45 0.31
N TYR A 133 -2.49 18.86 1.49
CA TYR A 133 -2.81 19.63 2.69
C TYR A 133 -1.73 19.60 3.78
N GLY A 134 -0.68 18.77 3.65
CA GLY A 134 0.30 18.62 4.72
C GLY A 134 -0.28 17.99 5.98
N CYS A 135 -1.33 17.18 5.84
CA CYS A 135 -2.05 16.61 6.97
C CYS A 135 -1.32 15.42 7.59
N LYS A 136 -1.59 15.15 8.87
CA LYS A 136 -1.15 13.92 9.52
C LYS A 136 -2.16 12.81 9.23
N LEU A 137 -1.74 11.79 8.50
CA LEU A 137 -2.56 10.60 8.27
C LEU A 137 -2.74 9.80 9.57
N CYS A 138 -3.98 9.41 9.86
CA CYS A 138 -4.32 8.66 11.07
C CYS A 138 -4.54 7.19 10.72
N ILE A 139 -5.80 6.80 10.49
CA ILE A 139 -6.24 5.44 10.22
C ILE A 139 -6.78 5.36 8.79
N GLY A 140 -6.24 4.48 7.97
CA GLY A 140 -6.83 4.13 6.68
C GLY A 140 -6.11 2.95 6.01
N PRO A 141 -6.76 2.18 5.12
CA PRO A 141 -8.20 1.86 5.05
C PRO A 141 -8.57 0.40 5.41
N CYS A 142 -9.88 0.28 5.67
CA CYS A 142 -10.77 -0.88 5.64
C CYS A 142 -10.44 -2.09 6.53
N ALA A 143 -10.76 -1.97 7.82
CA ALA A 143 -11.19 -3.12 8.58
C ALA A 143 -12.60 -3.55 8.10
N ARG A 144 -12.68 -4.48 7.16
CA ARG A 144 -13.86 -5.36 6.90
C ARG A 144 -15.22 -4.65 6.93
N ILE A 145 -15.43 -3.63 6.10
CA ILE A 145 -16.76 -3.01 6.00
C ILE A 145 -17.51 -3.63 4.82
N ASP A 146 -18.74 -4.04 5.09
CA ASP A 146 -19.79 -4.45 4.15
C ASP A 146 -20.24 -3.32 3.18
N THR A 147 -19.63 -2.14 3.27
CA THR A 147 -19.90 -0.98 2.43
C THR A 147 -19.02 -0.97 1.18
N LYS A 148 -19.61 -0.61 0.04
CA LYS A 148 -18.89 -0.39 -1.22
C LYS A 148 -18.05 0.89 -1.13
N GLY A 149 -16.73 0.77 -0.91
CA GLY A 149 -15.79 1.90 -1.01
C GLY A 149 -14.57 1.78 -0.10
N PHE A 150 -13.89 2.90 0.07
CA PHE A 150 -12.71 3.07 0.93
C PHE A 150 -12.76 4.44 1.64
N TYR A 151 -11.99 4.60 2.71
CA TYR A 151 -11.86 5.85 3.45
C TYR A 151 -10.45 5.98 4.02
N TYR A 152 -10.04 7.21 4.33
CA TYR A 152 -8.78 7.46 5.02
C TYR A 152 -8.98 8.63 5.98
N ASP A 153 -8.65 8.42 7.26
CA ASP A 153 -8.73 9.44 8.28
C ASP A 153 -7.45 10.27 8.29
N ALA A 154 -7.60 11.59 8.31
CA ALA A 154 -6.50 12.53 8.32
C ALA A 154 -6.80 13.70 9.25
N PHE A 155 -5.78 14.17 9.95
CA PHE A 155 -5.82 15.33 10.82
C PHE A 155 -5.20 16.55 10.12
N TYR A 156 -6.00 17.58 9.93
CA TYR A 156 -5.66 18.84 9.24
C TYR A 156 -6.13 20.07 10.04
N GLY A 157 -6.11 19.98 11.38
CA GLY A 157 -6.54 21.07 12.27
C GLY A 157 -8.01 21.46 12.05
N ASP A 158 -8.28 22.76 11.91
CA ASP A 158 -9.63 23.32 11.75
C ASP A 158 -10.14 23.31 10.28
N LEU A 159 -9.38 22.74 9.33
CA LEU A 159 -9.82 22.66 7.94
C LEU A 159 -11.04 21.73 7.82
N GLY A 160 -12.05 22.14 7.05
CA GLY A 160 -13.15 21.29 6.61
C GLY A 160 -13.09 21.04 5.12
N LEU A 161 -13.13 19.77 4.70
CA LEU A 161 -13.17 19.41 3.28
C LEU A 161 -14.53 19.76 2.66
N ASN A 162 -14.53 20.15 1.39
CA ASN A 162 -15.71 20.48 0.61
C ASN A 162 -15.48 20.05 -0.85
N ASP A 163 -16.45 20.30 -1.72
CA ASP A 163 -16.41 19.86 -3.13
C ASP A 163 -15.21 20.41 -3.92
N GLU A 164 -14.68 21.59 -3.58
CA GLU A 164 -13.49 22.13 -4.23
C GLU A 164 -12.23 21.39 -3.79
N HIS A 165 -12.14 21.05 -2.50
CA HIS A 165 -11.07 20.21 -1.97
C HIS A 165 -11.10 18.79 -2.59
N PHE A 166 -12.29 18.25 -2.86
CA PHE A 166 -12.42 16.95 -3.54
C PHE A 166 -11.79 16.95 -4.93
N LYS A 167 -11.96 18.02 -5.71
CA LYS A 167 -11.31 18.13 -7.03
C LYS A 167 -9.78 18.16 -6.93
N GLN A 168 -9.24 18.81 -5.91
CA GLN A 168 -7.79 18.86 -5.68
C GLN A 168 -7.24 17.46 -5.32
N ILE A 169 -7.95 16.74 -4.43
CA ILE A 169 -7.63 15.35 -4.05
C ILE A 169 -7.70 14.43 -5.28
N GLU A 170 -8.77 14.52 -6.07
CA GLU A 170 -8.96 13.72 -7.29
C GLU A 170 -7.85 14.01 -8.31
N SER A 171 -7.44 15.27 -8.49
CA SER A 171 -6.32 15.62 -9.36
C SER A 171 -4.99 14.98 -8.91
N TRP A 172 -4.74 14.89 -7.60
CA TRP A 172 -3.57 14.15 -7.10
C TRP A 172 -3.68 12.64 -7.29
N ALA A 173 -4.86 12.08 -7.12
CA ALA A 173 -5.11 10.67 -7.41
C ALA A 173 -4.86 10.35 -8.89
N GLU A 174 -5.32 11.22 -9.81
CA GLU A 174 -5.03 11.10 -11.25
C GLU A 174 -3.53 11.12 -11.53
N LYS A 175 -2.78 12.08 -10.96
CA LYS A 175 -1.31 12.12 -11.09
C LYS A 175 -0.65 10.84 -10.57
N ALA A 176 -1.14 10.27 -9.47
CA ALA A 176 -0.63 9.01 -8.93
C ALA A 176 -0.87 7.85 -9.90
N VAL A 177 -2.07 7.76 -10.48
CA VAL A 177 -2.48 6.75 -11.49
C VAL A 177 -1.66 6.88 -12.77
N GLU A 178 -1.51 8.09 -13.31
CA GLU A 178 -0.69 8.37 -14.50
C GLU A 178 0.78 8.02 -14.28
N GLY A 179 1.30 8.30 -13.08
CA GLY A 179 2.65 7.96 -12.66
C GLY A 179 2.89 6.45 -12.49
N LYS A 180 1.83 5.61 -12.51
CA LYS A 180 1.90 4.16 -12.30
C LYS A 180 2.74 3.77 -11.08
N GLN A 181 2.59 4.51 -10.00
CA GLN A 181 3.41 4.39 -8.80
C GLN A 181 3.31 2.96 -8.25
N PRO A 182 4.44 2.25 -8.06
CA PRO A 182 4.45 0.91 -7.52
C PRO A 182 4.12 0.92 -6.02
N PHE A 183 3.49 -0.14 -5.54
CA PHE A 183 3.39 -0.41 -4.12
C PHE A 183 4.57 -1.28 -3.69
N GLU A 184 5.46 -0.70 -2.90
CA GLU A 184 6.69 -1.33 -2.44
C GLU A 184 6.61 -1.66 -0.97
N ARG A 185 7.11 -2.84 -0.56
CA ARG A 185 6.97 -3.36 0.80
C ARG A 185 8.32 -3.46 1.50
N ILE A 186 8.36 -3.08 2.77
CA ILE A 186 9.43 -3.46 3.72
C ILE A 186 8.85 -3.98 5.02
N GLU A 187 9.64 -4.76 5.74
CA GLU A 187 9.37 -5.14 7.13
C GLU A 187 10.31 -4.40 8.07
N VAL A 188 9.78 -3.72 9.09
CA VAL A 188 10.58 -2.92 10.02
C VAL A 188 10.39 -3.40 11.45
N SER A 189 11.41 -3.20 12.27
CA SER A 189 11.31 -3.29 13.73
C SER A 189 10.42 -2.18 14.28
N LYS A 190 10.00 -2.32 15.54
CA LYS A 190 9.22 -1.28 16.24
C LYS A 190 10.03 0.02 16.35
N GLU A 191 11.32 -0.10 16.61
CA GLU A 191 12.24 1.03 16.74
C GLU A 191 12.38 1.79 15.42
N GLN A 192 12.56 1.07 14.30
CA GLN A 192 12.61 1.67 12.96
C GLN A 192 11.27 2.33 12.58
N ALA A 193 10.14 1.70 12.92
CA ALA A 193 8.83 2.30 12.68
C ALA A 193 8.65 3.61 13.47
N LEU A 194 9.04 3.62 14.75
CA LEU A 194 8.99 4.82 15.59
C LEU A 194 9.90 5.94 15.06
N GLU A 195 11.09 5.60 14.54
CA GLU A 195 11.97 6.58 13.90
C GLU A 195 11.37 7.16 12.61
N MET A 196 10.74 6.31 11.80
CA MET A 196 10.12 6.69 10.54
C MET A 196 8.91 7.60 10.72
N PHE A 197 8.10 7.36 11.75
CA PHE A 197 6.83 8.06 11.99
C PHE A 197 6.83 8.97 13.22
N TYR A 198 8.02 9.34 13.74
CA TYR A 198 8.18 10.13 14.97
C TYR A 198 7.42 11.47 14.96
N ASP A 199 7.18 12.03 13.77
CA ASP A 199 6.50 13.31 13.53
C ASP A 199 4.96 13.20 13.57
N ASN A 200 4.42 11.98 13.56
CA ASN A 200 2.99 11.70 13.52
C ASN A 200 2.54 10.95 14.78
N GLU A 201 1.99 11.69 15.74
CA GLU A 201 1.54 11.17 17.04
C GLU A 201 0.52 10.03 16.94
N PHE A 202 -0.37 10.07 15.95
CA PHE A 202 -1.35 9.02 15.70
C PHE A 202 -0.67 7.70 15.30
N LYS A 203 0.33 7.78 14.41
CA LYS A 203 1.12 6.61 14.00
C LYS A 203 1.98 6.08 15.15
N VAL A 204 2.58 6.97 15.95
CA VAL A 204 3.34 6.59 17.15
C VAL A 204 2.46 5.81 18.14
N GLU A 205 1.23 6.26 18.39
CA GLU A 205 0.28 5.53 19.25
C GLU A 205 -0.03 4.14 18.69
N ILE A 206 -0.35 4.05 17.39
CA ILE A 206 -0.60 2.77 16.71
C ILE A 206 0.60 1.83 16.88
N ILE A 207 1.82 2.31 16.60
CA ILE A 207 3.05 1.51 16.69
C ILE A 207 3.27 1.03 18.13
N ASN A 208 3.05 1.90 19.12
CA ASN A 208 3.19 1.54 20.53
C ASN A 208 2.22 0.42 20.94
N GLY A 209 1.02 0.38 20.36
CA GLY A 209 0.04 -0.69 20.56
C GLY A 209 0.35 -2.01 19.85
N LEU A 210 1.31 -2.05 18.92
CA LEU A 210 1.67 -3.28 18.19
C LEU A 210 2.59 -4.21 19.03
N PRO A 211 2.45 -5.54 18.87
CA PRO A 211 3.34 -6.52 19.49
C PRO A 211 4.80 -6.30 19.10
N THR A 212 5.73 -6.51 20.04
CA THR A 212 7.17 -6.31 19.82
C THR A 212 7.87 -7.51 19.16
N ASP A 213 7.23 -8.68 19.14
CA ASP A 213 7.78 -9.94 18.65
C ASP A 213 7.53 -10.19 17.15
N LYS A 214 6.84 -9.27 16.48
CA LYS A 214 6.47 -9.39 15.05
C LYS A 214 6.95 -8.18 14.25
N PRO A 215 7.44 -8.39 13.02
CA PRO A 215 7.77 -7.29 12.14
C PRO A 215 6.53 -6.46 11.80
N ILE A 216 6.73 -5.15 11.71
CA ILE A 216 5.72 -4.20 11.25
C ILE A 216 5.91 -4.04 9.74
N THR A 217 4.82 -4.10 8.98
CA THR A 217 4.92 -3.88 7.54
C THR A 217 4.69 -2.40 7.21
N VAL A 218 5.54 -1.87 6.34
CA VAL A 218 5.44 -0.51 5.79
C VAL A 218 5.41 -0.60 4.27
N TYR A 219 4.54 0.19 3.65
CA TYR A 219 4.48 0.33 2.21
C TYR A 219 4.84 1.74 1.76
N ARG A 220 5.46 1.82 0.58
CA ARG A 220 5.64 3.06 -0.16
C ARG A 220 4.83 3.02 -1.45
N CYS A 221 4.17 4.13 -1.76
CA CYS A 221 3.55 4.40 -3.05
C CYS A 221 3.85 5.85 -3.42
N GLY A 222 4.74 6.06 -4.40
CA GLY A 222 5.22 7.40 -4.75
C GLY A 222 5.82 8.12 -3.53
N PRO A 223 5.32 9.31 -3.15
CA PRO A 223 5.79 10.05 -1.98
C PRO A 223 5.22 9.53 -0.65
N LEU A 224 4.15 8.74 -0.67
CA LEU A 224 3.55 8.20 0.56
C LEU A 224 4.38 7.04 1.09
N VAL A 225 4.71 7.09 2.37
CA VAL A 225 5.27 5.98 3.15
C VAL A 225 4.36 5.77 4.35
N ASP A 226 3.82 4.56 4.52
CA ASP A 226 2.74 4.33 5.48
C ASP A 226 2.75 2.91 6.11
N LEU A 227 2.29 2.83 7.35
CA LEU A 227 2.07 1.57 8.08
C LEU A 227 0.92 0.81 7.45
N CYS A 228 1.19 -0.37 6.92
CA CYS A 228 0.17 -1.15 6.24
C CYS A 228 0.52 -2.64 6.24
N ARG A 229 -0.46 -3.50 6.54
CA ARG A 229 -0.29 -4.96 6.54
C ARG A 229 -0.21 -5.56 5.12
N GLY A 230 -0.82 -4.89 4.14
CA GLY A 230 -0.96 -5.39 2.78
C GLY A 230 -1.88 -6.61 2.66
N PRO A 231 -1.88 -7.27 1.49
CA PRO A 231 -1.12 -6.88 0.29
C PRO A 231 -1.74 -5.67 -0.44
N HIS A 232 -1.04 -5.20 -1.47
CA HIS A 232 -1.51 -4.16 -2.37
C HIS A 232 -1.61 -4.66 -3.82
N ILE A 233 -2.37 -3.91 -4.64
CA ILE A 233 -2.32 -4.06 -6.10
C ILE A 233 -0.92 -3.69 -6.62
N PRO A 234 -0.52 -4.08 -7.85
CA PRO A 234 0.88 -3.96 -8.28
C PRO A 234 1.35 -2.51 -8.42
N ASN A 235 0.46 -1.62 -8.89
CA ASN A 235 0.69 -0.19 -9.00
C ASN A 235 -0.65 0.56 -9.14
N THR A 236 -0.60 1.88 -8.99
CA THR A 236 -1.78 2.75 -9.04
C THR A 236 -2.54 2.71 -10.37
N SER A 237 -1.92 2.33 -11.49
CA SER A 237 -2.57 2.37 -12.81
C SER A 237 -3.73 1.39 -12.98
N PHE A 238 -3.88 0.45 -12.04
CA PHE A 238 -5.04 -0.44 -11.96
C PHE A 238 -6.32 0.30 -11.53
N VAL A 239 -6.20 1.43 -10.84
CA VAL A 239 -7.34 2.28 -10.47
C VAL A 239 -7.68 3.19 -11.66
N LYS A 240 -8.79 2.89 -12.35
CA LYS A 240 -9.20 3.61 -13.57
C LYS A 240 -10.12 4.81 -13.33
N ALA A 241 -10.76 4.85 -12.17
CA ALA A 241 -11.63 5.94 -11.76
C ALA A 241 -11.51 6.09 -10.25
N PHE A 242 -11.50 7.34 -9.79
CA PHE A 242 -11.39 7.71 -8.39
C PHE A 242 -12.33 8.89 -8.14
N THR A 243 -13.13 8.82 -7.08
CA THR A 243 -14.10 9.87 -6.76
C THR A 243 -14.26 9.99 -5.25
N CYS A 244 -14.19 11.21 -4.74
CA CYS A 244 -14.52 11.53 -3.35
C CYS A 244 -16.02 11.73 -3.22
N LEU A 245 -16.68 10.92 -2.39
CA LEU A 245 -18.14 10.97 -2.26
C LEU A 245 -18.60 11.81 -1.06
N LYS A 246 -17.85 11.78 0.04
CA LYS A 246 -18.23 12.41 1.30
C LYS A 246 -17.01 12.66 2.16
N THR A 247 -17.14 13.63 3.04
CA THR A 247 -16.27 13.84 4.20
C THR A 247 -17.10 13.79 5.47
N CYS A 248 -16.50 13.39 6.58
CA CYS A 248 -17.11 13.45 7.89
C CYS A 248 -16.10 14.06 8.85
N VAL A 249 -16.45 15.19 9.46
CA VAL A 249 -15.61 15.82 10.47
C VAL A 249 -15.88 15.13 11.81
N VAL A 250 -14.83 14.63 12.44
CA VAL A 250 -14.90 14.04 13.77
C VAL A 250 -14.20 14.99 14.74
N SER A 251 -14.94 15.56 15.68
CA SER A 251 -14.38 16.33 16.77
C SER A 251 -13.89 15.38 17.86
N VAL A 252 -12.60 15.41 18.16
CA VAL A 252 -12.04 14.74 19.33
C VAL A 252 -12.24 15.68 20.52
N LEU A 253 -13.11 15.29 21.46
CA LEU A 253 -13.40 16.02 22.71
C LEU A 253 -12.35 15.69 23.79
#